data_AF-A0A370TIE4-F1
#
_entry.id   AF-A0A370TIE4-F1
#
_cell.length_a   1.000
_cell.length_b   1.000
_cell.length_c   1.000
_cell.angle_alpha   90.00
_cell.angle_beta   90.00
_cell.angle_gamma   90.00
#
_symmetry.space_group_name_H-M   'P 1'
#
loop_
_entity.id
_entity.type
_entity.pdbx_description
1 polymer ?
#
loop_
_entity_poly.entity_id
_entity_poly.type
_entity_poly.pdbx_seq_one_letter_code
_entity_poly.pdbx_strand_id
1 'polypeptide(L)'
;MMYAIFSQGKSGLGSILLLLFTAALAIFITVYYHYLQDPAFLQNTFAALTAFVVAKSIYAMETTLRPALQPKRRPDGNVAPASVLEEEARRDARDTAILRTMWKMIACGLTCVTSGFLIWTMDNEYCSTFRRWRAEIGLPWGMLLEGHGWWHVVSGIAAYFNLTWAIWLRYCFNGEQDDVELSWPSVFGSVPAVVRREGKKRSEKGS
;
A
#
# COMPACT_ATOMS: atom_id res chain seq x y z
N MET A 1 3.27 -8.56 -4.87
CA MET A 1 2.69 -7.23 -5.19
C MET A 1 3.07 -6.74 -6.58
N MET A 2 4.38 -6.63 -6.90
CA MET A 2 4.86 -6.11 -8.20
C MET A 2 4.20 -6.75 -9.42
N TYR A 3 4.21 -8.08 -9.53
CA TYR A 3 3.60 -8.76 -10.67
C TYR A 3 2.13 -8.35 -10.87
N ALA A 4 1.32 -8.44 -9.82
CA ALA A 4 -0.12 -8.15 -9.89
C ALA A 4 -0.46 -6.68 -10.21
N ILE A 5 0.45 -5.73 -9.96
CA ILE A 5 0.27 -4.31 -10.27
C ILE A 5 0.70 -4.02 -11.72
N PHE A 6 1.75 -4.67 -12.19
CA PHE A 6 2.36 -4.39 -13.50
C PHE A 6 1.90 -5.33 -14.63
N SER A 7 1.22 -6.44 -14.31
CA SER A 7 0.64 -7.37 -15.29
C SER A 7 -0.73 -6.92 -15.80
N GLN A 8 -1.40 -5.99 -15.11
CA GLN A 8 -2.73 -5.51 -15.48
C GLN A 8 -2.68 -4.75 -16.80
N GLY A 9 -3.55 -5.13 -17.74
CA GLY A 9 -3.62 -4.52 -19.08
C GLY A 9 -2.49 -4.90 -20.04
N LYS A 10 -1.57 -5.79 -19.66
CA LYS A 10 -0.52 -6.30 -20.55
C LYS A 10 -0.95 -7.57 -21.27
N SER A 11 -0.46 -7.75 -22.49
CA SER A 11 -0.59 -9.02 -23.22
C SER A 11 0.03 -10.18 -22.42
N GLY A 12 -0.39 -11.42 -22.71
CA GLY A 12 0.15 -12.61 -22.03
C GLY A 12 1.68 -12.68 -22.04
N LEU A 13 2.29 -12.29 -23.16
CA LEU A 13 3.74 -12.17 -23.31
C LEU A 13 4.34 -11.11 -22.38
N GLY A 14 3.73 -9.92 -22.30
CA GLY A 14 4.20 -8.84 -21.43
C GLY A 14 4.14 -9.19 -19.94
N SER A 15 3.14 -9.99 -19.54
CA SER A 15 3.04 -10.52 -18.17
C SER A 15 4.13 -11.56 -17.89
N ILE A 16 4.39 -12.48 -18.82
CA ILE A 16 5.47 -13.48 -18.67
C ILE A 16 6.84 -12.79 -18.57
N LEU A 17 7.14 -11.83 -19.45
CA LEU A 17 8.39 -11.08 -19.42
C LEU A 17 8.60 -10.33 -18.10
N LEU A 18 7.55 -9.73 -17.56
CA LEU A 18 7.59 -9.06 -16.25
C LEU A 18 7.87 -10.05 -15.11
N LEU A 19 7.27 -11.24 -15.14
CA LEU A 19 7.52 -12.29 -14.15
C LEU A 19 8.98 -12.72 -14.19
N LEU A 20 9.50 -13.02 -15.39
CA LEU A 20 10.89 -13.42 -15.60
C LEU A 20 11.86 -12.33 -15.13
N PHE A 21 11.59 -11.07 -15.48
CA PHE A 21 12.40 -9.93 -15.02
C PHE A 21 12.40 -9.81 -13.50
N THR A 22 11.24 -9.91 -12.85
CA THR A 22 11.13 -9.81 -11.39
C THR A 22 11.87 -10.94 -10.70
N ALA A 23 11.76 -12.17 -11.22
CA ALA A 23 12.48 -13.33 -10.69
C ALA A 23 14.00 -13.19 -10.87
N ALA A 24 14.45 -12.78 -12.05
CA ALA A 24 15.86 -12.55 -12.33
C ALA A 24 16.44 -11.46 -11.42
N LEU A 25 15.71 -10.36 -11.22
CA LEU A 25 16.11 -9.29 -10.31
C LEU A 25 16.23 -9.78 -8.86
N ALA A 26 15.26 -10.58 -8.38
CA ALA A 26 15.30 -11.14 -7.03
C ALA A 26 16.51 -12.09 -6.84
N ILE A 27 16.78 -12.97 -7.82
CA ILE A 27 17.94 -13.86 -7.82
C ILE A 27 19.24 -13.04 -7.81
N PHE A 28 19.34 -12.04 -8.67
CA PHE A 28 20.51 -11.16 -8.75
C PHE A 28 20.79 -10.49 -7.40
N ILE A 29 19.79 -9.83 -6.80
CA ILE A 29 19.94 -9.16 -5.49
C ILE A 29 20.39 -10.16 -4.43
N THR A 30 19.82 -11.37 -4.42
CA THR A 30 20.14 -12.41 -3.44
C THR A 30 21.58 -12.90 -3.57
N VAL A 31 22.00 -13.26 -4.79
CA VAL A 31 23.36 -13.74 -5.06
C VAL A 31 24.39 -12.65 -4.79
N TYR A 32 24.09 -11.42 -5.23
CA TYR A 32 25.00 -10.29 -5.04
C TYR A 32 25.13 -9.89 -3.57
N TYR A 33 24.04 -9.92 -2.80
CA TYR A 33 24.09 -9.73 -1.36
C TYR A 33 24.91 -10.84 -0.67
N HIS A 34 24.77 -12.10 -1.08
CA HIS A 34 25.56 -13.19 -0.51
C HIS A 34 27.05 -13.07 -0.82
N TYR A 35 27.40 -12.48 -1.97
CA TYR A 35 28.79 -12.20 -2.35
C TYR A 35 29.39 -11.01 -1.57
N LEU A 36 28.68 -9.88 -1.48
CA LEU A 36 29.19 -8.68 -0.78
C LEU A 36 29.09 -8.78 0.74
N GLN A 37 28.04 -9.44 1.26
CA GLN A 37 27.67 -9.50 2.67
C GLN A 37 27.52 -8.13 3.36
N ASP A 38 27.31 -7.07 2.58
CA ASP A 38 27.13 -5.71 3.08
C ASP A 38 25.64 -5.45 3.42
N PRO A 39 25.29 -5.20 4.69
CA PRO A 39 23.91 -4.88 5.09
C PRO A 39 23.38 -3.58 4.46
N ALA A 40 24.25 -2.61 4.14
CA ALA A 40 23.84 -1.34 3.55
C ALA A 40 23.33 -1.53 2.11
N PHE A 41 23.95 -2.44 1.34
CA PHE A 41 23.48 -2.80 0.00
C PHE A 41 22.03 -3.30 0.02
N LEU A 42 21.72 -4.25 0.91
CA LEU A 42 20.37 -4.83 1.00
C LEU A 42 19.34 -3.79 1.42
N GLN A 43 19.68 -2.97 2.42
CA GLN A 43 18.83 -1.89 2.92
C GLN A 43 18.49 -0.85 1.83
N ASN A 44 19.50 -0.38 1.10
CA ASN A 44 19.32 0.60 0.03
C ASN A 44 18.52 0.03 -1.14
N THR A 45 18.79 -1.23 -1.49
CA THR A 45 18.07 -1.91 -2.57
C THR A 45 16.59 -2.10 -2.22
N PHE A 46 16.28 -2.53 -1.00
CA PHE A 46 14.91 -2.65 -0.52
C PHE A 46 14.17 -1.30 -0.51
N ALA A 47 14.83 -0.24 -0.03
CA ALA A 47 14.25 1.10 -0.01
C ALA A 47 13.95 1.61 -1.42
N ALA A 48 14.91 1.49 -2.35
CA ALA A 48 14.76 1.92 -3.73
C ALA A 48 13.63 1.17 -4.46
N LEU A 49 13.57 -0.15 -4.31
CA LEU A 49 12.50 -0.97 -4.89
C LEU A 49 11.15 -0.55 -4.33
N THR A 50 11.03 -0.43 -3.01
CA THR A 50 9.77 -0.04 -2.35
C THR A 50 9.30 1.33 -2.82
N ALA A 51 10.20 2.32 -2.88
CA ALA A 51 9.88 3.65 -3.38
C ALA A 51 9.37 3.61 -4.82
N PHE A 52 10.02 2.84 -5.70
CA PHE A 52 9.58 2.68 -7.08
C PHE A 52 8.20 2.02 -7.20
N VAL A 53 7.96 0.94 -6.44
CA VAL A 53 6.65 0.24 -6.42
C VAL A 53 5.56 1.21 -5.97
N VAL A 54 5.79 1.91 -4.85
CA VAL A 54 4.82 2.82 -4.26
C VAL A 54 4.54 3.99 -5.18
N ALA A 55 5.58 4.63 -5.74
CA ALA A 55 5.42 5.73 -6.68
C ALA A 55 4.60 5.32 -7.92
N LYS A 56 4.89 4.16 -8.51
CA LYS A 56 4.11 3.66 -9.65
C LYS A 56 2.67 3.34 -9.28
N SER A 57 2.46 2.81 -8.07
CA SER A 57 1.13 2.45 -7.56
C SER A 57 0.30 3.70 -7.25
N ILE A 58 0.90 4.75 -6.70
CA ILE A 58 0.29 6.07 -6.50
C ILE A 58 -0.08 6.70 -7.84
N TYR A 59 0.83 6.67 -8.82
CA TYR A 59 0.53 7.14 -10.17
C TYR A 59 -0.68 6.40 -10.75
N ALA A 60 -0.70 5.07 -10.66
CA ALA A 60 -1.80 4.26 -11.18
C ALA A 60 -3.13 4.58 -10.45
N MET A 61 -3.10 4.70 -9.11
CA MET A 61 -4.24 5.13 -8.30
C MET A 61 -4.80 6.47 -8.76
N GLU A 62 -3.96 7.49 -8.90
CA GLU A 62 -4.37 8.83 -9.35
C GLU A 62 -4.97 8.79 -10.75
N THR A 63 -4.35 8.07 -11.69
CA THR A 63 -4.88 7.96 -13.06
C THR A 63 -6.19 7.20 -13.16
N THR A 64 -6.46 6.25 -12.26
CA THR A 64 -7.72 5.49 -12.26
C THR A 64 -8.84 6.22 -11.53
N LEU A 65 -8.56 6.79 -10.35
CA LEU A 65 -9.61 7.31 -9.47
C LEU A 65 -9.88 8.81 -9.64
N ARG A 66 -8.93 9.61 -10.15
CA ARG A 66 -9.14 11.06 -10.26
C ARG A 66 -10.15 11.34 -11.39
N PRO A 67 -11.34 11.89 -11.10
CA PRO A 67 -12.35 12.13 -12.14
C PRO A 67 -11.88 13.06 -13.24
N ALA A 68 -11.04 14.05 -12.90
CA ALA A 68 -10.46 14.98 -13.86
C ALA A 68 -9.53 14.32 -14.90
N LEU A 69 -8.98 13.14 -14.62
CA LEU A 69 -8.14 12.37 -15.54
C LEU A 69 -8.94 11.32 -16.32
N GLN A 70 -10.18 11.04 -15.92
CA GLN A 70 -11.02 10.10 -16.63
C GLN A 70 -11.59 10.76 -17.90
N PRO A 71 -11.56 10.07 -19.05
CA PRO A 71 -12.22 10.55 -20.25
C PRO A 71 -13.73 10.63 -19.97
N LYS A 72 -14.28 11.85 -20.01
CA LYS A 72 -15.74 12.02 -19.88
C LYS A 72 -16.40 11.23 -21.00
N ARG A 73 -17.28 10.31 -20.62
CA ARG A 73 -18.06 9.49 -21.54
C ARG A 73 -19.19 10.30 -22.17
N ARG A 74 -18.87 11.46 -22.76
CA ARG A 74 -19.81 12.20 -23.60
C ARG A 74 -19.80 11.53 -24.98
N PRO A 75 -20.91 10.88 -25.38
CA PRO A 75 -21.09 10.60 -26.80
C PRO A 75 -21.40 11.95 -27.48
N ASP A 76 -20.61 12.28 -28.49
CA ASP A 76 -20.86 13.27 -29.53
C ASP A 76 -22.15 14.10 -29.41
N GLY A 77 -22.00 15.39 -29.10
CA GLY A 77 -22.95 16.46 -29.42
C GLY A 77 -24.33 16.46 -28.73
N ASN A 78 -24.79 15.35 -28.17
CA ASN A 78 -26.11 15.23 -27.56
C ASN A 78 -26.05 15.37 -26.03
N VAL A 79 -27.04 16.09 -25.47
CA VAL A 79 -27.20 16.20 -24.02
C VAL A 79 -27.48 14.81 -23.45
N ALA A 80 -26.54 14.29 -22.65
CA ALA A 80 -26.74 13.02 -21.97
C ALA A 80 -28.01 13.09 -21.10
N PRO A 81 -28.85 12.03 -21.06
CA PRO A 81 -30.04 12.01 -20.23
C PRO A 81 -29.68 12.25 -18.76
N ALA A 82 -30.58 12.92 -18.02
CA ALA A 82 -30.34 13.35 -16.64
C ALA A 82 -29.88 12.20 -15.72
N SER A 83 -30.39 10.98 -15.93
CA SER A 83 -30.01 9.78 -15.17
C SER A 83 -28.55 9.35 -15.38
N VAL A 84 -27.97 9.57 -16.56
CA VAL A 84 -26.55 9.28 -16.83
C VAL A 84 -25.65 10.30 -16.13
N LEU A 85 -26.05 11.58 -16.16
CA LEU A 85 -25.33 12.65 -15.47
C LEU A 85 -25.34 12.46 -13.94
N GLU A 86 -26.47 12.01 -13.38
CA GLU A 86 -26.60 11.70 -11.96
C GLU A 86 -25.72 10.50 -11.56
N GLU A 87 -25.68 9.45 -12.37
CA GLU A 87 -24.81 8.29 -12.15
C GLU A 87 -23.32 8.63 -12.27
N GLU A 88 -22.93 9.48 -13.23
CA GLU A 88 -21.57 10.02 -13.34
C GLU A 88 -21.19 10.83 -12.09
N ALA A 89 -22.06 11.73 -11.64
CA ALA A 89 -21.82 12.51 -10.43
C ALA A 89 -21.68 11.64 -9.18
N ARG A 90 -22.47 10.56 -9.07
CA ARG A 90 -22.37 9.56 -8.00
C ARG A 90 -21.02 8.87 -8.00
N ARG A 91 -20.53 8.45 -9.18
CA ARG A 91 -19.22 7.80 -9.35
C ARG A 91 -18.07 8.74 -9.03
N ASP A 92 -18.11 9.97 -9.52
CA ASP A 92 -17.09 10.98 -9.26
C ASP A 92 -16.98 11.30 -7.76
N ALA A 93 -18.13 11.43 -7.08
CA ALA A 93 -18.18 11.66 -5.64
C ALA A 93 -17.57 10.48 -4.85
N ARG A 94 -17.93 9.24 -5.24
CA ARG A 94 -17.38 8.01 -4.66
C ARG A 94 -15.87 7.92 -4.88
N ASP A 95 -15.39 8.05 -6.11
CA ASP A 95 -13.96 7.90 -6.44
C ASP A 95 -13.11 8.98 -5.76
N THR A 96 -13.64 10.20 -5.65
CA THR A 96 -13.01 11.27 -4.88
C THR A 96 -12.92 10.93 -3.38
N ALA A 97 -13.95 10.32 -2.80
CA ALA A 97 -13.93 9.89 -1.40
C ALA A 97 -12.93 8.75 -1.16
N ILE A 98 -12.87 7.78 -2.08
CA ILE A 98 -11.89 6.68 -2.05
C ILE A 98 -10.47 7.26 -2.13
N LEU A 99 -10.21 8.14 -3.10
CA LEU A 99 -8.90 8.76 -3.32
C LEU A 99 -8.40 9.51 -2.08
N ARG A 100 -9.27 10.32 -1.45
CA ARG A 100 -8.93 11.02 -0.19
C ARG A 100 -8.56 10.04 0.93
N THR A 101 -9.29 8.92 1.03
CA THR A 101 -9.05 7.91 2.07
C THR A 101 -7.76 7.15 1.80
N MET A 102 -7.49 6.79 0.55
CA MET A 102 -6.23 6.17 0.14
C MET A 102 -5.01 7.06 0.43
N TRP A 103 -5.11 8.37 0.18
CA TRP A 103 -4.05 9.32 0.56
C TRP A 103 -3.81 9.39 2.07
N LYS A 104 -4.87 9.32 2.88
CA LYS A 104 -4.73 9.21 4.34
C LYS A 104 -3.99 7.94 4.74
N MET A 105 -4.32 6.79 4.13
CA MET A 105 -3.61 5.53 4.38
C MET A 105 -2.13 5.61 3.99
N ILE A 106 -1.82 6.22 2.83
CA ILE A 106 -0.43 6.44 2.39
C ILE A 106 0.32 7.31 3.39
N ALA A 107 -0.28 8.42 3.86
CA ALA A 107 0.33 9.29 4.84
C ALA A 107 0.62 8.54 6.16
N CYS A 108 -0.36 7.79 6.70
CA CYS A 108 -0.16 6.99 7.91
C CYS A 108 0.92 5.92 7.73
N GLY A 109 0.91 5.21 6.60
CA GLY A 109 1.93 4.20 6.27
C GLY A 109 3.33 4.81 6.17
N LEU A 110 3.47 5.96 5.48
CA LEU A 110 4.75 6.66 5.35
C LEU A 110 5.25 7.17 6.70
N THR A 111 4.39 7.73 7.53
CA THR A 111 4.72 8.11 8.91
C THR A 111 5.25 6.90 9.68
N CYS A 112 4.58 5.74 9.61
CA CYS A 112 5.04 4.52 10.28
C CYS A 112 6.43 4.06 9.79
N VAL A 113 6.68 4.07 8.47
CA VAL A 113 8.00 3.72 7.90
C VAL A 113 9.07 4.68 8.40
N THR A 114 8.83 5.99 8.32
CA THR A 114 9.81 7.01 8.73
C THR A 114 10.07 6.97 10.23
N SER A 115 9.03 6.84 11.06
CA SER A 115 9.17 6.68 12.51
C SER A 115 9.95 5.42 12.85
N GLY A 116 9.66 4.31 12.19
CA GLY A 116 10.44 3.11 12.34
C GLY A 116 11.92 3.35 12.01
N PHE A 117 12.20 3.97 10.86
CA PHE A 117 13.57 4.17 10.40
C PHE A 117 14.35 5.05 11.39
N LEU A 118 13.69 6.09 11.90
CA LEU A 118 14.25 6.94 12.94
C LEU A 118 14.58 6.16 14.20
N ILE A 119 13.67 5.31 14.68
CA ILE A 119 13.90 4.46 15.87
C ILE A 119 15.09 3.53 15.63
N TRP A 120 15.14 2.87 14.47
CA TRP A 120 16.23 1.98 14.10
C TRP A 120 17.57 2.71 14.02
N THR A 121 17.62 3.90 13.41
CA THR A 121 18.84 4.71 13.34
C THR A 121 19.31 5.14 14.72
N MET A 122 18.41 5.62 15.59
CA MET A 122 18.78 5.97 16.96
C MET A 122 19.30 4.77 17.75
N ASP A 123 18.69 3.59 17.57
CA ASP A 123 19.10 2.37 18.28
C ASP A 123 20.51 1.89 17.87
N ASN A 124 20.88 2.11 16.60
CA ASN A 124 22.24 1.82 16.13
C ASN A 124 23.28 2.82 16.67
N GLU A 125 23.00 4.13 16.58
CA GLU A 125 23.94 5.18 16.98
C GLU A 125 24.13 5.25 18.51
N TYR A 126 23.05 5.06 19.28
CA TYR A 126 23.05 5.19 20.74
C TYR A 126 22.94 3.85 21.47
N CYS A 127 23.35 2.76 20.82
CA CYS A 127 23.20 1.39 21.33
C CYS A 127 23.74 1.21 22.75
N SER A 128 24.94 1.71 23.04
CA SER A 128 25.57 1.59 24.37
C SER A 128 24.76 2.32 25.45
N THR A 129 24.24 3.51 25.15
CA THR A 129 23.43 4.33 26.05
C THR A 129 22.10 3.67 26.35
N PHE A 130 21.36 3.22 25.33
CA PHE A 130 20.06 2.55 25.53
C PHE A 130 20.21 1.22 26.27
N ARG A 131 21.28 0.46 26.01
CA ARG A 131 21.58 -0.76 26.77
C ARG A 131 21.84 -0.48 28.24
N ARG A 132 22.60 0.58 28.56
CA ARG A 132 22.87 0.98 29.94
C ARG A 132 21.57 1.40 30.64
N TRP A 133 20.80 2.31 30.04
CA TRP A 133 19.54 2.78 30.62
C TRP A 133 18.54 1.65 30.85
N ARG A 134 18.45 0.70 29.93
CA ARG A 134 17.60 -0.48 30.10
C ARG A 134 18.03 -1.36 31.26
N ALA A 135 19.32 -1.54 31.48
CA ALA A 135 19.84 -2.27 32.64
C ALA A 135 19.57 -1.54 33.96
N GLU A 136 19.65 -0.21 33.97
CA GLU A 136 19.37 0.62 35.14
C GLU A 136 17.87 0.69 35.47
N ILE A 137 17.00 0.78 34.46
CA ILE A 137 15.55 0.92 34.63
C ILE A 137 14.88 -0.42 34.96
N GLY A 138 15.38 -1.53 34.41
CA GLY A 138 14.82 -2.86 34.62
C GLY A 138 13.41 -3.05 34.05
N LEU A 139 12.80 -4.21 34.31
CA LEU A 139 11.45 -4.53 33.82
C LEU A 139 10.36 -3.91 34.71
N PRO A 140 9.17 -3.56 34.14
CA PRO A 140 8.78 -3.71 32.74
C PRO A 140 9.23 -2.56 31.83
N TRP A 141 9.63 -1.41 32.41
CA TRP A 141 9.85 -0.17 31.68
C TRP A 141 11.04 -0.19 30.71
N GLY A 142 12.02 -1.08 30.95
CA GLY A 142 13.14 -1.33 30.05
C GLY A 142 12.72 -1.80 28.65
N MET A 143 11.52 -2.39 28.50
CA MET A 143 10.96 -2.78 27.20
C MET A 143 10.66 -1.55 26.31
N LEU A 144 10.37 -0.39 26.89
CA LEU A 144 10.18 0.85 26.12
C LEU A 144 11.47 1.33 25.45
N LEU A 145 12.62 0.91 25.95
CA LEU A 145 13.95 1.25 25.43
C LEU A 145 14.49 0.21 24.44
N GLU A 146 13.72 -0.84 24.11
CA GLU A 146 14.08 -1.80 23.07
C GLU A 146 13.72 -1.23 21.68
N GLY A 147 14.53 -0.30 21.19
CA GLY A 147 14.32 0.38 19.91
C GLY A 147 14.13 -0.59 18.74
N HIS A 148 14.96 -1.63 18.67
CA HIS A 148 14.82 -2.70 17.69
C HIS A 148 13.45 -3.41 17.72
N GLY A 149 12.89 -3.63 18.92
CA GLY A 149 11.56 -4.21 19.08
C GLY A 149 10.47 -3.29 18.55
N TRP A 150 10.54 -2.01 18.90
CA TRP A 150 9.62 -1.00 18.39
C TRP A 150 9.71 -0.85 16.87
N TRP A 151 10.91 -0.86 16.30
CA TRP A 151 11.12 -0.85 14.85
C TRP A 151 10.30 -1.93 14.13
N HIS A 152 10.33 -3.19 14.61
CA HIS A 152 9.53 -4.28 14.04
C HIS A 152 8.02 -4.04 14.16
N VAL A 153 7.56 -3.51 15.28
CA VAL A 153 6.14 -3.19 15.48
C VAL A 153 5.69 -2.11 14.49
N VAL A 154 6.40 -0.99 14.40
CA VAL A 154 6.00 0.13 13.55
C VAL A 154 6.12 -0.21 12.06
N SER A 155 7.18 -0.93 11.67
CA SER A 155 7.34 -1.41 10.28
C SER A 155 6.32 -2.49 9.90
N GLY A 156 5.93 -3.36 10.83
CA GLY A 156 4.84 -4.32 10.65
C GLY A 156 3.49 -3.64 10.42
N ILE A 157 3.18 -2.59 11.19
CA ILE A 157 1.99 -1.76 10.98
C ILE A 157 2.04 -1.08 9.59
N ALA A 158 3.19 -0.51 9.22
CA ALA A 158 3.36 0.10 7.90
C ALA A 158 3.11 -0.91 6.75
N ALA A 159 3.64 -2.12 6.88
CA ALA A 159 3.44 -3.19 5.91
C ALA A 159 1.96 -3.60 5.80
N TYR A 160 1.25 -3.67 6.93
CA TYR A 160 -0.19 -3.93 6.95
C TYR A 160 -0.98 -2.85 6.20
N PHE A 161 -0.71 -1.57 6.49
CA PHE A 161 -1.34 -0.45 5.79
C PHE A 161 -1.09 -0.52 4.28
N ASN A 162 0.15 -0.81 3.88
CA ASN A 162 0.52 -0.94 2.46
C ASN A 162 -0.23 -2.09 1.78
N LEU A 163 -0.33 -3.25 2.44
CA LEU A 163 -1.03 -4.42 1.93
C LEU A 163 -2.54 -4.16 1.77
N THR A 164 -3.19 -3.63 2.82
CA THR A 164 -4.63 -3.29 2.77
C THR A 164 -4.90 -2.26 1.68
N TRP A 165 -4.05 -1.23 1.57
CA TRP A 165 -4.15 -0.22 0.51
C TRP A 165 -4.02 -0.85 -0.88
N ALA A 166 -3.03 -1.72 -1.09
CA ALA A 166 -2.83 -2.41 -2.37
C ALA A 166 -3.99 -3.33 -2.74
N ILE A 167 -4.60 -4.02 -1.76
CA ILE A 167 -5.81 -4.83 -1.97
C ILE A 167 -6.96 -3.94 -2.41
N TRP A 168 -7.20 -2.82 -1.73
CA TRP A 168 -8.28 -1.90 -2.08
C TRP A 168 -8.09 -1.27 -3.46
N LEU A 169 -6.86 -0.87 -3.77
CA LEU A 169 -6.48 -0.34 -5.08
C LEU A 169 -6.76 -1.36 -6.20
N ARG A 170 -6.56 -2.66 -5.95
CA ARG A 170 -6.88 -3.70 -6.91
C ARG A 170 -8.37 -3.80 -7.22
N TYR A 171 -9.25 -3.69 -6.22
CA TYR A 171 -10.70 -3.62 -6.45
C TYR A 171 -11.07 -2.41 -7.31
N CYS A 172 -10.43 -1.27 -7.08
CA CYS A 172 -10.62 -0.06 -7.89
C CYS A 172 -10.17 -0.26 -9.35
N PHE A 173 -9.05 -0.95 -9.58
CA PHE A 173 -8.60 -1.27 -10.93
C PHE A 173 -9.52 -2.24 -11.66
N ASN A 174 -10.17 -3.15 -10.95
CA ASN A 174 -11.13 -4.09 -11.54
C ASN A 174 -12.51 -3.46 -11.81
N GLY A 175 -12.77 -2.21 -11.38
CA GLY A 175 -14.11 -1.63 -11.44
C GLY A 175 -15.07 -2.20 -10.38
N GLU A 176 -14.55 -2.93 -9.38
CA GLU A 176 -15.29 -3.64 -8.33
C GLU A 176 -15.37 -2.83 -7.03
N GLN A 177 -15.01 -1.54 -7.05
CA GLN A 177 -15.00 -0.68 -5.87
C GLN A 177 -16.37 -0.44 -5.23
N ASP A 178 -17.47 -0.73 -5.93
CA ASP A 178 -18.83 -0.66 -5.35
C ASP A 178 -19.18 -1.86 -4.45
N ASP A 179 -18.48 -2.99 -4.64
CA ASP A 179 -18.73 -4.23 -3.92
C ASP A 179 -17.99 -4.29 -2.58
N VAL A 180 -17.08 -3.33 -2.34
CA VAL A 180 -16.23 -3.26 -1.14
C VAL A 180 -16.24 -1.88 -0.51
N GLU A 181 -16.01 -1.84 0.80
CA GLU A 181 -15.81 -0.61 1.56
C GLU A 181 -14.61 -0.76 2.51
N LEU A 182 -13.98 0.36 2.84
CA LEU A 182 -12.92 0.38 3.84
C LEU A 182 -13.53 0.63 5.22
N SER A 183 -13.50 -0.38 6.08
CA SER A 183 -13.82 -0.23 7.49
C SER A 183 -12.59 0.31 8.22
N TRP A 184 -12.64 1.58 8.60
CA TRP A 184 -11.59 2.22 9.39
C TRP A 184 -12.15 3.34 10.27
N PRO A 185 -12.82 3.00 11.39
CA PRO A 185 -13.54 3.97 12.22
C PRO A 185 -12.62 4.96 12.97
N SER A 186 -11.37 4.58 13.27
CA SER A 186 -10.41 5.46 13.93
C SER A 186 -8.98 5.17 13.50
N VAL A 187 -8.20 6.22 13.22
CA VAL A 187 -6.80 6.12 12.79
C VAL A 187 -5.91 5.45 13.85
N PHE A 188 -6.19 5.72 15.13
CA PHE A 188 -5.37 5.23 16.25
C PHE A 188 -6.03 4.07 17.02
N GLY A 189 -7.35 3.93 16.94
CA GLY A 189 -8.12 2.92 17.68
C GLY A 189 -8.53 1.69 16.86
N SER A 190 -8.23 1.65 15.56
CA SER A 190 -8.61 0.54 14.68
C SER A 190 -7.63 0.36 13.53
N VAL A 191 -7.62 -0.85 12.97
CA VAL A 191 -6.85 -1.17 11.76
C VAL A 191 -7.76 -1.11 10.53
N PRO A 192 -7.30 -0.55 9.40
CA PRO A 192 -8.09 -0.48 8.19
C PRO A 192 -8.28 -1.89 7.61
N ALA A 193 -9.53 -2.26 7.32
CA ALA A 193 -9.86 -3.52 6.68
C ALA A 193 -10.78 -3.28 5.47
N VAL A 194 -10.47 -3.92 4.34
CA VAL A 194 -11.37 -3.94 3.17
C VAL A 194 -12.41 -5.02 3.41
N VAL A 195 -13.67 -4.60 3.56
CA VAL A 195 -14.80 -5.49 3.79
C VAL A 195 -15.75 -5.45 2.60
N ARG A 196 -16.55 -6.50 2.40
CA ARG A 196 -17.61 -6.48 1.38
C ARG A 196 -18.78 -5.67 1.91
N ARG A 197 -19.38 -4.85 1.04
CA ARG A 197 -20.54 -4.05 1.42
C ARG A 197 -21.75 -4.96 1.63
N GLU A 198 -22.36 -4.92 2.82
CA GLU A 198 -23.57 -5.70 3.11
C GLU A 198 -24.74 -5.16 2.27
N GLY A 199 -25.25 -5.99 1.35
CA GLY A 199 -26.32 -5.64 0.43
C GLY A 199 -26.35 -6.46 -0.86
N LYS A 200 -25.23 -7.06 -1.26
CA LYS A 200 -25.14 -7.99 -2.40
C LYS A 200 -24.99 -9.41 -1.88
N LYS A 201 -26.09 -10.01 -1.39
CA LYS A 201 -26.14 -11.47 -1.15
C LYS A 201 -25.70 -12.14 -2.44
N ARG A 202 -24.70 -13.04 -2.34
CA ARG A 202 -24.30 -13.95 -3.40
C ARG A 202 -25.59 -14.56 -3.94
N SER A 203 -25.95 -14.26 -5.19
CA SER A 203 -26.89 -15.12 -5.91
C SER A 203 -26.22 -16.48 -5.91
N GLU A 204 -26.64 -17.34 -4.98
CA GLU A 204 -26.38 -18.75 -5.02
C GLU A 204 -26.85 -19.19 -6.40
N LYS A 205 -25.90 -19.57 -7.25
CA LYS A 205 -26.19 -20.30 -8.48
C LYS A 205 -26.89 -21.59 -8.04
N GLY A 206 -28.21 -21.54 -8.02
CA GLY A 206 -29.09 -22.68 -7.98
C GLY A 206 -29.35 -23.18 -9.40
N SER A 207 -29.47 -24.50 -9.46
CA SER A 207 -29.67 -25.40 -10.61
C SER A 207 -28.46 -25.77 -11.45
#